data_AF-A0A6M3J8E4-F1
#
_entry.id   AF-A0A6M3J8E4-F1
#
_cell.length_a   1.000
_cell.length_b   1.000
_cell.length_c   1.000
_cell.angle_alpha   90.00
_cell.angle_beta   90.00
_cell.angle_gamma   90.00
#
_symmetry.space_group_name_H-M   'P 1'
#
loop_
_entity.id
_entity.type
_entity.pdbx_description
1 polymer ?
#
loop_
_entity_poly.entity_id
_entity_poly.type
_entity_poly.pdbx_seq_one_letter_code
_entity_poly.pdbx_strand_id
1 'polypeptide(L)'
;MTKDEMITQLQQEVKGLTAYLGSEDYTNACDDAAKETGWSFPVSNSTAIYWQKQRSLRHLLSYLLYESAHRFKYKMINLQHRFEHYKTLIEMMDKKWEAAKDELIVELAGVSGYQFFGTKVDAGFAYEEQTGRDITFDTEQIVIHHPNENS
;
A
#
# COMPACT_ATOMS: atom_id res chain seq x y z
N MET A 1 5.63 -14.67 -5.21
CA MET A 1 6.81 -14.11 -4.55
C MET A 1 6.73 -14.41 -3.06
N THR A 2 7.60 -15.29 -2.57
CA THR A 2 7.77 -15.55 -1.14
C THR A 2 8.60 -14.45 -0.48
N LYS A 3 8.63 -14.43 0.85
CA LYS A 3 9.44 -13.47 1.61
C LYS A 3 10.94 -13.67 1.33
N ASP A 4 11.40 -14.91 1.27
CA ASP A 4 12.82 -15.22 1.03
C ASP A 4 13.28 -14.85 -0.38
N GLU A 5 12.40 -15.05 -1.38
CA GLU A 5 12.64 -14.59 -2.76
C GLU A 5 12.75 -13.06 -2.82
N MET A 6 11.86 -12.35 -2.10
CA MET A 6 11.89 -10.89 -2.03
C MET A 6 13.17 -10.38 -1.37
N ILE A 7 13.59 -10.99 -0.24
CA ILE A 7 14.84 -10.64 0.44
C ILE A 7 16.03 -10.83 -0.50
N THR A 8 16.07 -11.93 -1.24
CA THR A 8 17.13 -12.19 -2.22
C THR A 8 17.18 -11.11 -3.30
N GLN A 9 16.03 -10.68 -3.82
CA GLN A 9 15.98 -9.59 -4.79
C GLN A 9 16.44 -8.26 -4.20
N LEU A 10 16.02 -7.94 -2.97
CA LEU A 10 16.43 -6.71 -2.28
C LEU A 10 17.94 -6.68 -2.06
N GLN A 11 18.55 -7.79 -1.66
CA GLN A 11 20.01 -7.89 -1.51
C GLN A 11 20.75 -7.65 -2.84
N GLN A 12 20.20 -8.16 -3.95
CA GLN A 12 20.76 -7.93 -5.29
C GLN A 12 20.62 -6.48 -5.77
N GLU A 13 19.54 -5.79 -5.41
CA GLU A 13 19.29 -4.39 -5.78
C GLU A 13 20.12 -3.41 -4.96
N VAL A 14 20.25 -3.68 -3.66
CA VAL A 14 20.93 -2.82 -2.68
C VAL A 14 22.47 -2.93 -2.78
N LYS A 15 23.00 -3.99 -3.41
CA LYS A 15 24.42 -4.20 -3.76
C LYS A 15 25.38 -3.77 -2.64
N GLY A 16 26.18 -2.71 -2.87
CA GLY A 16 27.24 -2.27 -1.94
C GLY A 16 26.74 -1.74 -0.59
N LEU A 17 25.45 -1.47 -0.45
CA LEU A 17 24.85 -1.04 0.82
C LEU A 17 24.56 -2.23 1.75
N THR A 18 24.61 -3.47 1.26
CA THR A 18 24.47 -4.70 2.07
C THR A 18 25.49 -4.78 3.21
N ALA A 19 26.67 -4.17 3.06
CA ALA A 19 27.69 -4.16 4.11
C ALA A 19 27.26 -3.43 5.40
N TYR A 20 26.23 -2.58 5.31
CA TYR A 20 25.68 -1.82 6.44
C TYR A 20 24.38 -2.43 6.99
N LEU A 21 23.86 -3.49 6.37
CA LEU A 21 22.56 -4.09 6.67
C LEU A 21 22.74 -5.56 7.08
N GLY A 22 22.17 -5.93 8.21
CA GLY A 22 22.09 -7.31 8.68
C GLY A 22 20.94 -8.08 8.01
N SER A 23 20.95 -9.41 8.13
CA SER A 23 19.85 -10.27 7.63
C SER A 23 18.50 -9.95 8.29
N GLU A 24 18.51 -9.52 9.54
CA GLU A 24 17.32 -9.09 10.28
C GLU A 24 16.72 -7.81 9.68
N ASP A 25 17.54 -6.88 9.19
CA ASP A 25 17.06 -5.63 8.59
C ASP A 25 16.20 -5.88 7.35
N TYR A 26 16.60 -6.84 6.50
CA TYR A 26 15.79 -7.25 5.35
C TYR A 26 14.47 -7.89 5.76
N THR A 27 14.49 -8.68 6.82
CA THR A 27 13.31 -9.36 7.34
C THR A 27 12.32 -8.35 7.91
N ASN A 28 12.80 -7.42 8.75
CA ASN A 28 12.03 -6.37 9.37
C ASN A 28 11.46 -5.40 8.32
N ALA A 29 12.26 -5.00 7.33
CA ALA A 29 11.80 -4.13 6.25
C ALA A 29 10.66 -4.75 5.43
N CYS A 30 10.74 -6.06 5.15
CA CYS A 30 9.65 -6.79 4.48
C CYS A 30 8.38 -6.87 5.35
N ASP A 31 8.52 -7.05 6.66
CA ASP A 31 7.39 -7.13 7.59
C ASP A 31 6.72 -5.76 7.80
N ASP A 32 7.50 -4.70 7.91
CA ASP A 32 6.99 -3.34 8.04
C ASP A 32 6.34 -2.86 6.73
N ALA A 33 6.90 -3.25 5.58
CA ALA A 33 6.25 -3.04 4.28
C ALA A 33 4.91 -3.78 4.21
N ALA A 34 4.82 -5.03 4.70
CA ALA A 34 3.58 -5.81 4.69
C ALA A 34 2.50 -5.20 5.57
N LYS A 35 2.89 -4.63 6.73
CA LYS A 35 1.96 -3.88 7.60
C LYS A 35 1.47 -2.59 6.93
N GLU A 36 2.33 -1.91 6.19
CA GLU A 36 2.00 -0.64 5.52
C GLU A 36 1.08 -0.84 4.32
N THR A 37 1.34 -1.87 3.51
CA THR A 37 0.56 -2.17 2.31
C THR A 37 -0.69 -2.98 2.60
N GLY A 38 -0.73 -3.70 3.73
CA GLY A 38 -1.77 -4.66 4.06
C GLY A 38 -1.63 -6.00 3.33
N TRP A 39 -0.60 -6.20 2.51
CA TRP A 39 -0.38 -7.47 1.81
C TRP A 39 0.50 -8.43 2.61
N SER A 40 0.02 -9.64 2.83
CA SER A 40 0.77 -10.72 3.44
C SER A 40 1.51 -11.56 2.39
N PHE A 41 2.73 -12.00 2.70
CA PHE A 41 3.41 -13.01 1.90
C PHE A 41 2.70 -14.38 1.99
N PRO A 42 2.70 -15.20 0.92
CA PRO A 42 3.27 -14.92 -0.40
C PRO A 42 2.37 -14.00 -1.25
N VAL A 43 2.98 -13.08 -1.99
CA VAL A 43 2.28 -12.15 -2.88
C VAL A 43 2.32 -12.68 -4.32
N SER A 44 1.17 -12.69 -5.00
CA SER A 44 1.02 -13.21 -6.37
C SER A 44 0.80 -12.14 -7.43
N ASN A 45 0.09 -11.05 -7.11
CA ASN A 45 -0.17 -9.94 -8.03
C ASN A 45 1.14 -9.18 -8.34
N SER A 46 1.43 -8.94 -9.62
CA SER A 46 2.61 -8.18 -10.08
C SER A 46 2.69 -6.77 -9.48
N THR A 47 1.55 -6.09 -9.36
CA THR A 47 1.46 -4.74 -8.81
C THR A 47 1.76 -4.74 -7.32
N ALA A 48 1.16 -5.68 -6.58
CA ALA A 48 1.43 -5.88 -5.17
C ALA A 48 2.90 -6.28 -4.92
N ILE A 49 3.48 -7.15 -5.75
CA ILE A 49 4.91 -7.52 -5.68
C ILE A 49 5.79 -6.27 -5.88
N TYR A 50 5.49 -5.45 -6.88
CA TYR A 50 6.25 -4.23 -7.16
C TYR A 50 6.22 -3.27 -5.97
N TRP A 51 5.04 -2.96 -5.45
CA TRP A 51 4.89 -2.01 -4.35
C TRP A 51 5.42 -2.56 -3.03
N GLN A 52 5.22 -3.84 -2.75
CA GLN A 52 5.83 -4.50 -1.60
C GLN A 52 7.35 -4.37 -1.63
N LYS A 53 7.98 -4.54 -2.80
CA LYS A 53 9.41 -4.33 -2.97
C LYS A 53 9.82 -2.87 -2.75
N GLN A 54 9.11 -1.92 -3.35
CA GLN A 54 9.40 -0.48 -3.18
C GLN A 54 9.27 -0.06 -1.71
N ARG A 55 8.23 -0.48 -1.00
CA ARG A 55 8.04 -0.16 0.42
C ARG A 55 9.11 -0.82 1.29
N SER A 56 9.50 -2.06 1.00
CA SER A 56 10.61 -2.73 1.70
C SER A 56 11.93 -1.97 1.51
N LEU A 57 12.23 -1.53 0.28
CA LEU A 57 13.43 -0.74 -0.01
C LEU A 57 13.43 0.61 0.72
N ARG A 58 12.26 1.26 0.82
CA ARG A 58 12.10 2.52 1.58
C ARG A 58 12.45 2.35 3.06
N HIS A 59 12.04 1.24 3.67
CA HIS A 59 12.39 0.94 5.07
C HIS A 59 13.89 0.67 5.24
N LEU A 60 14.52 -0.06 4.30
CA LEU A 60 15.97 -0.26 4.31
C LEU A 60 16.76 1.06 4.19
N LEU A 61 16.34 1.96 3.30
CA LEU A 61 16.94 3.30 3.20
C LEU A 61 16.75 4.12 4.48
N SER A 62 15.64 3.90 5.20
CA SER A 62 15.38 4.57 6.47
C SER A 62 16.34 4.08 7.56
N TYR A 63 16.68 2.80 7.60
CA TYR A 63 17.70 2.28 8.52
C TYR A 63 19.08 2.89 8.25
N LEU A 64 19.48 2.99 6.97
CA LEU A 64 20.74 3.65 6.56
C LEU A 64 20.75 5.15 6.90
N LEU A 65 19.60 5.82 6.80
CA LEU A 65 19.44 7.21 7.20
C LEU A 65 19.69 7.38 8.70
N TYR A 66 19.09 6.52 9.54
CA TYR A 66 19.29 6.58 11.00
C TYR A 66 20.72 6.27 11.41
N GLU A 67 21.37 5.29 10.78
CA GLU A 67 22.78 4.99 11.01
C GLU A 67 23.67 6.20 10.64
N SER A 68 23.39 6.83 9.50
CA SER A 68 24.10 8.02 9.03
C SER A 68 23.89 9.22 9.95
N ALA A 69 22.66 9.41 10.46
CA ALA A 69 22.31 10.46 11.41
C ALA A 69 23.08 10.32 12.72
N HIS A 70 23.21 9.10 13.26
CA HIS A 70 23.99 8.86 14.47
C HIS A 70 25.47 9.24 14.24
N ARG A 71 26.02 8.98 13.06
CA ARG A 71 27.42 9.31 12.74
C ARG A 71 27.64 10.79 12.40
N PHE A 72 26.58 11.58 12.35
CA PHE A 72 26.63 13.01 12.04
C PHE A 72 27.31 13.80 13.17
N LYS A 73 28.61 14.04 13.01
CA LYS A 73 29.36 15.04 13.79
C LYS A 73 29.45 16.34 12.98
N TYR A 74 29.33 17.48 13.66
CA TYR A 74 29.19 18.87 13.17
C TYR A 74 30.22 19.39 12.13
N LYS A 75 31.08 18.56 11.54
CA LYS A 75 32.12 18.99 10.58
C LYS A 75 32.31 18.08 9.34
N MET A 76 31.43 17.10 9.11
CA MET A 76 31.55 16.20 7.95
C MET A 76 30.55 16.53 6.83
N ILE A 77 30.95 17.45 5.93
CA ILE A 77 30.17 17.86 4.75
C ILE A 77 29.75 16.66 3.88
N ASN A 78 30.64 15.68 3.69
CA ASN A 78 30.34 14.49 2.89
C ASN A 78 29.24 13.59 3.51
N LEU A 79 29.10 13.58 4.83
CA LEU A 79 28.06 12.79 5.49
C LEU A 79 26.70 13.49 5.42
N GLN A 80 26.71 14.83 5.39
CA GLN A 80 25.52 15.64 5.17
C GLN A 80 24.88 15.34 3.82
N HIS A 81 25.66 15.30 2.74
CA HIS A 81 25.14 14.99 1.41
C HIS A 81 24.53 13.59 1.30
N ARG A 82 25.11 12.59 1.98
CA ARG A 82 24.53 11.23 2.01
C ARG A 82 23.22 11.20 2.78
N PHE A 83 23.17 11.86 3.93
CA PHE A 83 21.95 11.98 4.72
C PHE A 83 20.84 12.69 3.94
N GLU A 84 21.13 13.83 3.31
CA GLU A 84 20.19 14.56 2.46
C GLU A 84 19.73 13.74 1.26
N HIS A 85 20.64 12.95 0.65
CA HIS A 85 20.30 12.08 -0.47
C HIS A 85 19.32 10.97 -0.06
N TYR A 86 19.59 10.24 1.03
CA TYR A 86 18.68 9.22 1.53
C TYR A 86 17.31 9.80 1.91
N LYS A 87 17.30 10.95 2.57
CA LYS A 87 16.06 11.67 2.91
C LYS A 87 15.25 11.99 1.65
N THR A 88 15.90 12.56 0.63
CA THR A 88 15.25 12.92 -0.64
C THR A 88 14.66 11.69 -1.35
N LEU A 89 15.40 10.58 -1.38
CA LEU A 89 14.91 9.33 -1.96
C LEU A 89 13.67 8.81 -1.23
N ILE A 90 13.68 8.80 0.10
CA ILE A 90 12.55 8.36 0.92
C ILE A 90 11.32 9.25 0.65
N GLU A 91 11.48 10.57 0.64
CA GLU A 91 10.40 11.52 0.33
C GLU A 91 9.82 11.30 -1.07
N MET A 92 10.67 11.02 -2.07
CA MET A 92 10.23 10.70 -3.42
C MET A 92 9.46 9.37 -3.49
N MET A 93 9.89 8.36 -2.74
CA MET A 93 9.21 7.05 -2.68
C MET A 93 7.87 7.15 -1.97
N ASP A 94 7.79 7.92 -0.89
CA ASP A 94 6.55 8.18 -0.16
C ASP A 94 5.57 8.97 -1.04
N LYS A 95 6.04 10.00 -1.76
CA LYS A 95 5.19 10.74 -2.71
C LYS A 95 4.64 9.86 -3.83
N LYS A 96 5.45 8.97 -4.39
CA LYS A 96 5.00 8.01 -5.42
C LYS A 96 3.97 7.03 -4.86
N TRP A 97 4.16 6.59 -3.62
CA TRP A 97 3.22 5.69 -2.96
C TRP A 97 1.88 6.36 -2.71
N GLU A 98 1.86 7.58 -2.18
CA GLU A 98 0.61 8.32 -1.98
C GLU A 98 -0.13 8.57 -3.31
N ALA A 99 0.58 8.95 -4.37
CA ALA A 99 -0.04 9.09 -5.69
C ALA A 99 -0.61 7.77 -6.22
N ALA A 100 0.05 6.64 -5.95
CA ALA A 100 -0.40 5.34 -6.38
C ALA A 100 -1.57 4.79 -5.56
N LYS A 101 -1.75 5.20 -4.30
CA LYS A 101 -2.89 4.77 -3.49
C LYS A 101 -4.21 5.15 -4.15
N ASP A 102 -4.30 6.35 -4.71
CA ASP A 102 -5.52 6.80 -5.39
C ASP A 102 -5.88 5.91 -6.59
N GLU A 103 -4.89 5.37 -7.30
CA GLU A 103 -5.06 4.44 -8.42
C GLU A 103 -5.28 2.99 -7.96
N LEU A 104 -4.70 2.62 -6.81
CA LEU A 104 -4.69 1.26 -6.27
C LEU A 104 -5.78 0.98 -5.24
N ILE A 105 -6.69 1.93 -4.96
CA ILE A 105 -7.76 1.79 -3.96
C ILE A 105 -8.50 0.44 -4.08
N VAL A 106 -8.77 0.01 -5.33
CA VAL A 106 -9.47 -1.27 -5.60
C VAL A 106 -8.60 -2.48 -5.26
N GLU A 107 -7.29 -2.44 -5.56
CA GLU A 107 -6.36 -3.53 -5.25
C GLU A 107 -5.95 -3.58 -3.77
N LEU A 108 -5.89 -2.42 -3.10
CA LEU A 108 -5.53 -2.29 -1.70
C LEU A 108 -6.63 -2.72 -0.75
N ALA A 109 -7.89 -2.44 -1.09
CA ALA A 109 -9.00 -2.82 -0.21
C ALA A 109 -9.37 -4.30 -0.29
N GLY A 110 -8.85 -5.06 -1.27
CA GLY A 110 -9.23 -6.46 -1.47
C GLY A 110 -10.73 -6.66 -1.75
N VAL A 111 -11.42 -5.56 -2.02
CA VAL A 111 -12.85 -5.43 -2.26
C VAL A 111 -12.97 -5.13 -3.74
N SER A 112 -13.64 -6.01 -4.47
CA SER A 112 -13.91 -5.80 -5.89
C SER A 112 -14.49 -4.41 -6.13
N GLY A 113 -14.11 -3.73 -7.21
CA GLY A 113 -14.55 -2.35 -7.49
C GLY A 113 -16.08 -2.17 -7.45
N TYR A 114 -16.85 -3.24 -7.70
CA TYR A 114 -18.31 -3.24 -7.61
C TYR A 114 -18.87 -3.14 -6.18
N GLN A 115 -18.11 -3.53 -5.16
CA GLN A 115 -18.51 -3.46 -3.74
C GLN A 115 -18.26 -2.08 -3.11
N PHE A 116 -17.47 -1.23 -3.76
CA PHE A 116 -17.27 0.16 -3.34
C PHE A 116 -18.46 1.07 -3.66
N PHE A 117 -19.27 0.70 -4.65
CA PHE A 117 -20.53 1.36 -4.93
C PHE A 117 -21.59 0.82 -3.97
N GLY A 118 -21.72 1.49 -2.83
CA GLY A 118 -22.72 1.15 -1.83
C GLY A 118 -24.14 1.19 -2.42
N THR A 119 -24.96 0.22 -2.02
CA THR A 119 -26.39 0.22 -2.30
C THR A 119 -27.00 1.44 -1.60
N LYS A 120 -27.29 2.50 -2.34
CA LYS A 120 -28.10 3.59 -1.82
C LYS A 120 -29.53 3.05 -1.73
N VAL A 121 -29.95 2.66 -0.53
CA VAL A 121 -31.38 2.56 -0.23
C VAL A 121 -31.89 3.99 -0.29
N ASP A 122 -32.61 4.34 -1.36
CA ASP A 122 -33.20 5.67 -1.46
C ASP A 122 -34.14 5.80 -0.27
N ALA A 123 -33.95 6.84 0.54
CA ALA A 123 -34.77 7.10 1.72
C ALA A 123 -36.13 7.67 1.27
N GLY A 124 -36.92 6.85 0.58
CA GLY A 124 -38.31 7.07 0.25
C GLY A 124 -39.13 5.97 0.91
N PHE A 125 -40.09 6.34 1.75
CA PHE A 125 -41.01 5.35 2.31
C PHE A 125 -41.89 4.82 1.17
N ALA A 126 -41.84 3.51 0.95
CA ALA A 126 -42.69 2.83 -0.01
C ALA A 126 -43.83 2.13 0.75
N TYR A 127 -45.06 2.41 0.37
CA TYR A 127 -46.25 1.80 0.95
C TYR A 127 -47.02 1.06 -0.14
N GLU A 128 -47.54 -0.12 0.18
CA GLU A 128 -48.42 -0.87 -0.72
C GLU A 128 -49.74 -0.09 -0.94
N GLU A 129 -50.06 0.25 -2.20
CA GLU A 129 -51.17 1.16 -2.56
C GLU A 129 -52.54 0.73 -1.99
N GLN A 130 -52.77 -0.57 -1.80
CA GLN A 130 -54.07 -1.10 -1.38
C GLN A 130 -54.20 -1.27 0.14
N THR A 131 -53.10 -1.50 0.85
CA THR A 131 -53.13 -1.86 2.29
C THR A 131 -52.44 -0.82 3.18
N GLY A 132 -51.64 0.08 2.61
CA GLY A 132 -50.81 1.02 3.36
C GLY A 132 -49.68 0.33 4.14
N ARG A 133 -49.40 -0.94 3.85
CA ARG A 133 -48.32 -1.70 4.50
C ARG A 133 -46.97 -1.11 4.09
N ASP A 134 -46.12 -0.86 5.08
CA ASP A 134 -44.74 -0.43 4.87
C ASP A 134 -43.95 -1.56 4.19
N ILE A 135 -43.47 -1.28 2.98
CA ILE A 135 -42.63 -2.16 2.16
C ILE A 135 -41.26 -1.53 1.90
N THR A 136 -40.87 -0.52 2.67
CA THR A 136 -39.63 0.25 2.50
C THR A 136 -38.37 -0.63 2.52
N PHE A 137 -38.42 -1.77 3.21
CA PHE A 137 -37.31 -2.72 3.32
C PHE A 137 -37.53 -4.02 2.54
N ASP A 138 -38.54 -4.09 1.68
CA ASP A 138 -38.78 -5.28 0.88
C ASP A 138 -37.74 -5.42 -0.23
N THR A 139 -37.35 -6.67 -0.51
CA THR A 139 -36.26 -6.99 -1.46
C THR A 139 -36.52 -6.49 -2.88
N GLU A 140 -37.77 -6.22 -3.23
CA GLU A 140 -38.20 -5.73 -4.54
C GLU A 140 -38.02 -4.20 -4.73
N GLN A 141 -37.83 -3.44 -3.64
CA GLN A 141 -37.60 -1.98 -3.66
C GLN A 141 -36.11 -1.60 -3.71
N ILE A 142 -35.21 -2.59 -3.72
CA ILE A 142 -33.77 -2.35 -3.84
C ILE A 142 -33.46 -1.96 -5.29
N VAL A 143 -33.34 -0.66 -5.55
CA VAL A 143 -32.87 -0.15 -6.85
C VAL A 143 -31.36 -0.34 -6.93
N ILE A 144 -30.95 -1.43 -7.57
CA ILE A 144 -29.54 -1.72 -7.79
C ILE A 144 -29.08 -0.98 -9.05
N HIS A 145 -28.40 0.15 -8.87
CA HIS A 145 -27.69 0.81 -9.97
C HIS A 145 -26.38 0.06 -10.26
N HIS A 146 -26.42 -0.86 -11.22
CA HIS A 146 -25.21 -1.39 -11.85
C HIS A 146 -25.01 -0.71 -13.22
N PRO A 147 -23.82 -0.22 -13.56
CA PRO A 147 -23.43 -0.13 -14.96
C PRO A 147 -23.28 -1.56 -15.49
N ASN A 148 -24.13 -1.95 -16.43
CA ASN A 148 -24.01 -3.21 -17.14
C ASN A 148 -22.90 -3.04 -18.19
N GLU A 149 -21.87 -3.89 -18.20
CA GLU A 149 -20.77 -3.82 -19.19
C GLU A 149 -21.20 -4.12 -20.64
N ASN A 150 -22.50 -4.27 -20.91
CA ASN A 150 -23.06 -4.36 -22.25
C ASN A 150 -23.71 -3.04 -22.70
N SER A 151 -22.92 -1.97 -22.85
CA SER A 151 -23.29 -0.77 -23.62
C SER A 151 -22.11 -0.29 -24.45
#